data_AF-A0A2W6AY27-F1
#
_entry.id   AF-A0A2W6AY27-F1
#
_cell.length_a   1.000
_cell.length_b   1.000
_cell.length_c   1.000
_cell.angle_alpha   90.00
_cell.angle_beta   90.00
_cell.angle_gamma   90.00
#
_symmetry.space_group_name_H-M   'P 1'
#
loop_
_entity.id
_entity.type
_entity.pdbx_description
1 polymer ?
#
loop_
_entity_poly.entity_id
_entity_poly.type
_entity_poly.pdbx_seq_one_letter_code
_entity_poly.pdbx_strand_id
1 'polypeptide(L)'
;MTRVAGIAREVGTGVVGDFEGGKSCPAFEGLLELTDHRVLPCAFATVITGRSDPASAVRSLLTDGCEAAIVTCGRGSAWYLERDDNLPRHQPAFALHAVDTTGCGDVFHGAYAAGLDGAIRCSTACTLRRRQPPSRSPDRSGRPIRRADPERGHEVSGRRSQRMTMPSLNDLVEERLEDVPIMDAHTHLVGGRMGARGLHDVLLYHMVISELYAAGCPSGSRLTQYPDCPSEEEASARIEEALPYLPFIRNTSTYWGLHIILTDLYDWHEPLVLDNWRRLDGIIRERSADPSCPQAVLDRVHIDRVTTELARRGDGEDDANLQYALEWAFFTRCQWGEFDTPLYELERCWGRPPESPTPVGGARPPTERTIRSLDDVDAAVLHYVGTVPYDQIVALTNHISTDLHFQEVSDEEMAAALARRANAGAEERDIYASYTHEKFLGALEERPDRVVYQFSLGAEPLPFETGSRISQTTIAQLADIIARHPKVHFQCFLANRHANQSLCTLARELPNLSLIGYWWHNFYPDTIRQVMGERLDMVPVNKQIGFFSDAYSVEWTYAKAIIVRKQLAQVLAQRIDQGQYTVDDAIGIARSILYESPQTLLGMRRRDRETPVVRS
;
A
#
# COMPACT_ATOMS: atom_id res chain seq x y z
N MET A 1 -31.30 -8.09 -3.57
CA MET A 1 -31.52 -8.43 -5.00
C MET A 1 -32.98 -8.67 -5.34
N THR A 2 -33.68 -9.67 -4.75
CA THR A 2 -35.10 -9.98 -5.09
C THR A 2 -36.05 -8.78 -4.99
N ARG A 3 -35.92 -7.95 -3.94
CA ARG A 3 -36.70 -6.70 -3.79
C ARG A 3 -36.44 -5.70 -4.92
N VAL A 4 -35.19 -5.59 -5.37
CA VAL A 4 -34.80 -4.65 -6.45
C VAL A 4 -35.34 -5.12 -7.80
N ALA A 5 -35.24 -6.43 -8.08
CA ALA A 5 -35.81 -7.03 -9.28
C ALA A 5 -37.34 -6.89 -9.31
N GLY A 6 -38.01 -7.03 -8.16
CA GLY A 6 -39.45 -6.78 -8.03
C GLY A 6 -39.83 -5.34 -8.41
N ILE A 7 -39.12 -4.36 -7.87
CA ILE A 7 -39.34 -2.94 -8.19
C ILE A 7 -39.09 -2.66 -9.68
N ALA A 8 -38.00 -3.20 -10.25
CA ALA A 8 -37.68 -3.03 -11.67
C ALA A 8 -38.83 -3.53 -12.57
N ARG A 9 -39.41 -4.69 -12.23
CA ARG A 9 -40.55 -5.26 -12.94
C ARG A 9 -41.82 -4.42 -12.79
N GLU A 10 -42.09 -3.87 -11.59
CA GLU A 10 -43.23 -2.98 -11.34
C GLU A 10 -43.18 -1.71 -12.21
N VAL A 11 -41.99 -1.19 -12.47
CA VAL A 11 -41.80 0.00 -13.32
C VAL A 11 -41.51 -0.32 -14.79
N GLY A 12 -41.62 -1.59 -15.20
CA GLY A 12 -41.45 -2.02 -16.59
C GLY A 12 -40.01 -1.98 -17.11
N THR A 13 -39.01 -2.01 -16.22
CA THR A 13 -37.59 -2.06 -16.57
C THR A 13 -37.11 -3.51 -16.65
N GLY A 14 -36.49 -3.89 -17.76
CA GLY A 14 -35.96 -5.25 -17.96
C GLY A 14 -34.78 -5.56 -17.02
N VAL A 15 -34.76 -6.78 -16.49
CA VAL A 15 -33.75 -7.28 -15.54
C VAL A 15 -32.83 -8.28 -16.23
N VAL A 16 -31.52 -7.96 -16.24
CA VAL A 16 -30.46 -8.90 -16.65
C VAL A 16 -29.84 -9.47 -15.38
N GLY A 17 -29.90 -10.80 -15.22
CA GLY A 17 -29.31 -11.51 -14.11
C GLY A 17 -27.98 -12.14 -14.50
N ASP A 18 -26.92 -11.71 -13.82
CA ASP A 18 -25.64 -12.39 -13.77
C ASP A 18 -25.63 -13.32 -12.56
N PHE A 19 -25.60 -14.63 -12.80
CA PHE A 19 -25.63 -15.61 -11.73
C PHE A 19 -24.38 -16.49 -11.75
N GLU A 20 -23.59 -16.40 -10.69
CA GLU A 20 -22.42 -17.23 -10.46
C GLU A 20 -22.57 -18.14 -9.22
N GLY A 21 -21.76 -19.21 -9.18
CA GLY A 21 -21.73 -20.32 -8.21
C GLY A 21 -22.50 -20.16 -6.88
N GLY A 22 -23.53 -20.99 -6.69
CA GLY A 22 -24.26 -21.13 -5.43
C GLY A 22 -25.04 -22.46 -5.33
N LYS A 23 -25.64 -22.77 -4.18
CA LYS A 23 -26.64 -23.83 -4.05
C LYS A 23 -28.02 -23.26 -4.38
N SER A 24 -28.90 -24.02 -5.04
CA SER A 24 -30.30 -23.59 -5.17
C SER A 24 -30.89 -23.37 -3.78
N CYS A 25 -31.47 -22.20 -3.56
CA CYS A 25 -32.18 -21.83 -2.34
C CYS A 25 -33.43 -21.02 -2.71
N PRO A 26 -34.44 -20.94 -1.83
CA PRO A 26 -35.70 -20.26 -2.15
C PRO A 26 -35.53 -18.80 -2.58
N ALA A 27 -34.52 -18.11 -2.03
CA ALA A 27 -34.22 -16.73 -2.39
C ALA A 27 -33.63 -16.60 -3.81
N PHE A 28 -32.87 -17.59 -4.27
CA PHE A 28 -32.33 -17.66 -5.63
C PHE A 28 -33.43 -17.97 -6.64
N GLU A 29 -34.30 -18.94 -6.35
CA GLU A 29 -35.42 -19.30 -7.22
C GLU A 29 -36.35 -18.10 -7.45
N GLY A 30 -36.72 -17.39 -6.38
CA GLY A 30 -37.51 -16.17 -6.49
C GLY A 30 -36.82 -15.03 -7.24
N LEU A 31 -35.49 -14.95 -7.22
CA LEU A 31 -34.74 -13.96 -8.02
C LEU A 31 -34.68 -14.36 -9.50
N LEU A 32 -34.50 -15.65 -9.79
CA LEU A 32 -34.48 -16.19 -11.15
C LEU A 32 -35.82 -15.98 -11.85
N GLU A 33 -36.94 -16.16 -11.15
CA GLU A 33 -38.30 -15.89 -11.66
C GLU A 33 -38.51 -14.42 -12.04
N LEU A 34 -37.91 -13.49 -11.30
CA LEU A 34 -38.01 -12.05 -11.55
C LEU A 34 -37.05 -11.54 -12.63
N THR A 35 -36.22 -12.41 -13.22
CA THR A 35 -35.19 -12.05 -14.19
C THR A 35 -35.64 -12.33 -15.63
N ASP A 36 -35.61 -11.30 -16.49
CA ASP A 36 -36.02 -11.38 -17.89
C ASP A 36 -34.91 -11.96 -18.78
N HIS A 37 -33.65 -11.60 -18.53
CA HIS A 37 -32.50 -12.16 -19.24
C HIS A 37 -31.58 -12.90 -18.28
N ARG A 38 -31.54 -14.23 -18.40
CA ARG A 38 -30.85 -15.11 -17.46
C ARG A 38 -29.50 -15.53 -18.05
N VAL A 39 -28.40 -15.04 -17.49
CA VAL A 39 -27.05 -15.40 -17.95
C VAL A 39 -26.36 -16.21 -16.86
N LEU A 40 -25.95 -17.44 -17.19
CA LEU A 40 -25.35 -18.38 -16.25
C LEU A 40 -24.13 -19.08 -16.86
N PRO A 41 -23.08 -19.39 -16.08
CA PRO A 41 -22.02 -20.27 -16.53
C PRO A 41 -22.50 -21.72 -16.63
N CYS A 42 -21.96 -22.49 -17.58
CA CYS A 42 -22.40 -23.86 -17.88
C CYS A 42 -22.38 -24.78 -16.64
N ALA A 43 -21.35 -24.68 -15.80
CA ALA A 43 -21.27 -25.46 -14.57
C ALA A 43 -22.47 -25.22 -13.65
N PHE A 44 -22.91 -23.96 -13.53
CA PHE A 44 -24.02 -23.61 -12.64
C PHE A 44 -25.38 -23.92 -13.29
N ALA A 45 -25.53 -23.67 -14.59
CA ALA A 45 -26.72 -24.06 -15.34
C ALA A 45 -27.00 -25.57 -15.24
N THR A 46 -25.96 -26.41 -15.26
CA THR A 46 -26.10 -27.87 -15.05
C THR A 46 -26.60 -28.21 -13.66
N VAL A 47 -26.11 -27.52 -12.63
CA VAL A 47 -26.56 -27.73 -11.24
C VAL A 47 -28.04 -27.38 -11.07
N ILE A 48 -28.49 -26.26 -11.65
CA ILE A 48 -29.87 -25.77 -11.48
C ILE A 48 -30.86 -26.59 -12.33
N THR A 49 -30.50 -26.91 -13.57
CA THR A 49 -31.43 -27.56 -14.50
C THR A 49 -31.37 -29.08 -14.47
N GLY A 50 -30.31 -29.66 -13.89
CA GLY A 50 -29.99 -31.08 -13.99
C GLY A 50 -29.59 -31.53 -15.41
N ARG A 51 -29.34 -30.59 -16.34
CA ARG A 51 -28.97 -30.89 -17.73
C ARG A 51 -27.47 -30.72 -17.93
N SER A 52 -26.80 -31.79 -18.37
CA SER A 52 -25.38 -31.76 -18.71
C SER A 52 -25.09 -31.14 -20.09
N ASP A 53 -26.10 -31.09 -20.96
CA ASP A 53 -26.02 -30.46 -22.28
C ASP A 53 -26.45 -28.99 -22.22
N PRO A 54 -25.60 -28.01 -22.62
CA PRO A 54 -25.92 -26.59 -22.57
C PRO A 54 -27.14 -26.17 -23.39
N ALA A 55 -27.39 -26.82 -24.54
CA ALA A 55 -28.57 -26.53 -25.36
C ALA A 55 -29.86 -26.93 -24.64
N SER A 56 -29.84 -28.06 -23.95
CA SER A 56 -30.94 -28.51 -23.09
C SER A 56 -31.09 -27.63 -21.85
N ALA A 57 -29.97 -27.13 -21.29
CA ALA A 57 -29.99 -26.24 -20.13
C ALA A 57 -30.66 -24.90 -20.45
N VAL A 58 -30.33 -24.24 -21.59
CA VAL A 58 -31.00 -22.97 -21.97
C VAL A 58 -32.49 -23.16 -22.22
N ARG A 59 -32.93 -24.32 -22.74
CA ARG A 59 -34.37 -24.63 -22.85
C ARG A 59 -35.04 -24.72 -21.49
N SER A 60 -34.39 -25.37 -20.51
CA SER A 60 -34.94 -25.48 -19.15
C SER A 60 -34.93 -24.14 -18.41
N LEU A 61 -34.02 -23.23 -18.74
CA LEU A 61 -33.92 -21.90 -18.12
C LEU A 61 -34.88 -20.87 -18.74
N LEU A 62 -35.43 -21.12 -19.93
CA LEU A 62 -36.43 -20.26 -20.55
C LEU A 62 -37.84 -20.64 -20.04
N THR A 63 -38.23 -20.06 -18.90
CA THR A 63 -39.58 -20.21 -18.33
C THR A 63 -40.46 -19.01 -18.65
N ASP A 64 -41.75 -19.09 -18.34
CA ASP A 64 -42.68 -17.98 -18.49
C ASP A 64 -42.14 -16.70 -17.81
N GLY A 65 -42.21 -15.57 -18.52
CA GLY A 65 -41.65 -14.30 -18.06
C GLY A 65 -40.15 -14.09 -18.35
N CYS A 66 -39.44 -15.09 -18.87
CA CYS A 66 -38.06 -14.95 -19.35
C CYS A 66 -38.06 -14.54 -20.84
N GLU A 67 -37.31 -13.51 -21.21
CA GLU A 67 -37.12 -13.04 -22.59
C GLU A 67 -35.97 -13.77 -23.29
N ALA A 68 -34.89 -14.08 -22.55
CA ALA A 68 -33.82 -14.92 -23.07
C ALA A 68 -33.04 -15.65 -21.96
N ALA A 69 -32.62 -16.88 -22.25
CA ALA A 69 -31.67 -17.63 -21.43
C ALA A 69 -30.34 -17.78 -22.18
N ILE A 70 -29.23 -17.54 -21.49
CA ILE A 70 -27.86 -17.60 -22.01
C ILE A 70 -27.00 -18.43 -21.07
N VAL A 71 -26.25 -19.36 -21.63
CA VAL A 71 -25.37 -20.27 -20.89
C VAL A 71 -23.95 -20.19 -21.46
N THR A 72 -22.99 -19.70 -20.65
CA THR A 72 -21.60 -19.43 -21.07
C THR A 72 -20.67 -20.62 -20.72
N CYS A 73 -19.98 -21.17 -21.72
CA CYS A 73 -19.14 -22.39 -21.61
C CYS A 73 -17.63 -22.09 -21.77
N GLY A 74 -17.17 -20.89 -21.42
CA GLY A 74 -15.75 -20.50 -21.50
C GLY A 74 -15.16 -20.66 -22.91
N ARG A 75 -14.03 -21.39 -23.03
CA ARG A 75 -13.41 -21.75 -24.33
C ARG A 75 -14.37 -22.48 -25.28
N GLY A 76 -15.43 -23.06 -24.72
CA GLY A 76 -16.37 -23.93 -25.39
C GLY A 76 -17.59 -23.26 -25.99
N SER A 77 -17.69 -21.91 -26.09
CA SER A 77 -18.81 -21.10 -26.67
C SER A 77 -19.84 -20.54 -25.67
N ALA A 78 -20.89 -19.87 -26.16
CA ALA A 78 -22.15 -19.65 -25.44
C ALA A 78 -23.33 -20.29 -26.16
N TRP A 79 -24.34 -20.73 -25.43
CA TRP A 79 -25.65 -21.15 -25.94
C TRP A 79 -26.70 -20.16 -25.50
N TYR A 80 -27.68 -19.88 -26.36
CA TYR A 80 -28.79 -19.00 -26.00
C TYR A 80 -30.10 -19.43 -26.64
N LEU A 81 -31.20 -19.01 -26.02
CA LEU A 81 -32.56 -19.17 -26.53
C LEU A 81 -33.38 -17.92 -26.18
N GLU A 82 -33.96 -17.27 -27.19
CA GLU A 82 -34.91 -16.16 -27.03
C GLU A 82 -36.34 -16.70 -26.91
N ARG A 83 -37.25 -15.97 -26.27
CA ARG A 83 -38.66 -16.38 -26.08
C ARG A 83 -39.36 -16.78 -27.38
N ASP A 84 -39.10 -16.03 -28.45
CA ASP A 84 -39.74 -16.23 -29.76
C ASP A 84 -39.02 -17.27 -30.64
N ASP A 85 -37.92 -17.86 -30.17
CA ASP A 85 -37.15 -18.85 -30.90
C ASP A 85 -37.56 -20.29 -30.52
N ASN A 86 -37.67 -21.17 -31.52
CA ASN A 86 -38.05 -22.57 -31.30
C ASN A 86 -36.88 -23.49 -30.93
N LEU A 87 -35.63 -23.09 -31.20
CA LEU A 87 -34.43 -23.90 -31.05
C LEU A 87 -33.27 -23.09 -30.44
N PRO A 88 -32.51 -23.67 -29.48
CA PRO A 88 -31.28 -23.10 -28.95
C PRO A 88 -30.27 -22.85 -30.05
N ARG A 89 -29.59 -21.72 -29.94
CA ARG A 89 -28.54 -21.32 -30.85
C ARG A 89 -27.19 -21.40 -30.16
N HIS A 90 -26.19 -21.76 -30.93
CA HIS A 90 -24.80 -21.87 -30.50
C HIS A 90 -24.00 -20.68 -31.04
N GLN A 91 -23.28 -19.99 -30.16
CA GLN A 91 -22.40 -18.87 -30.51
C GLN A 91 -20.95 -19.27 -30.22
N PRO A 92 -20.17 -19.69 -31.25
CA PRO A 92 -18.78 -20.10 -31.07
C PRO A 92 -17.93 -19.01 -30.40
N ALA A 93 -17.01 -19.44 -29.54
CA ALA A 93 -16.00 -18.55 -28.97
C ALA A 93 -14.98 -18.15 -30.05
N PHE A 94 -14.51 -16.90 -30.01
CA PHE A 94 -13.45 -16.44 -30.90
C PHE A 94 -12.09 -16.99 -30.45
N ALA A 95 -11.29 -17.47 -31.40
CA ALA A 95 -9.93 -17.90 -31.11
C ALA A 95 -9.04 -16.69 -30.80
N LEU A 96 -8.62 -16.57 -29.54
CA LEU A 96 -7.70 -15.53 -29.08
C LEU A 96 -6.72 -16.08 -28.05
N HIS A 97 -5.53 -15.50 -27.99
CA HIS A 97 -4.53 -15.82 -26.98
C HIS A 97 -4.84 -15.01 -25.70
N ALA A 98 -5.58 -15.61 -24.78
CA ALA A 98 -5.94 -14.97 -23.52
C ALA A 98 -4.69 -14.85 -22.63
N VAL A 99 -4.35 -13.62 -22.24
CA VAL A 99 -3.27 -13.34 -21.27
C VAL A 99 -3.84 -13.33 -19.84
N ASP A 100 -5.06 -12.82 -19.68
CA ASP A 100 -5.84 -12.80 -18.44
C ASP A 100 -7.34 -12.89 -18.80
N THR A 101 -8.13 -13.57 -17.96
CA THR A 101 -9.58 -13.71 -18.10
C THR A 101 -10.36 -13.10 -16.93
N THR A 102 -9.68 -12.44 -16.00
CA THR A 102 -10.29 -11.68 -14.91
C THR A 102 -11.27 -10.64 -15.47
N GLY A 103 -12.50 -10.65 -14.96
CA GLY A 103 -13.55 -9.71 -15.39
C GLY A 103 -14.16 -10.00 -16.76
N CYS A 104 -13.85 -11.14 -17.41
CA CYS A 104 -14.45 -11.45 -18.72
C CYS A 104 -15.97 -11.65 -18.65
N GLY A 105 -16.48 -12.12 -17.51
CA GLY A 105 -17.92 -12.20 -17.21
C GLY A 105 -18.56 -10.82 -17.15
N ASP A 106 -18.01 -9.91 -16.36
CA ASP A 106 -18.49 -8.53 -16.24
C ASP A 106 -18.55 -7.80 -17.59
N VAL A 107 -17.51 -7.98 -18.42
CA VAL A 107 -17.45 -7.40 -19.78
C VAL A 107 -18.53 -8.01 -20.67
N PHE A 108 -18.80 -9.31 -20.56
CA PHE A 108 -19.88 -9.97 -21.30
C PHE A 108 -21.25 -9.40 -20.90
N HIS A 109 -21.53 -9.30 -19.60
CA HIS A 109 -22.79 -8.76 -19.09
C HIS A 109 -22.98 -7.29 -19.46
N GLY A 110 -21.92 -6.47 -19.34
CA GLY A 110 -21.95 -5.06 -19.73
C GLY A 110 -22.17 -4.87 -21.23
N ALA A 111 -21.51 -5.66 -22.08
CA ALA A 111 -21.73 -5.63 -23.52
C ALA A 111 -23.14 -6.12 -23.91
N TYR A 112 -23.64 -7.14 -23.21
CA TYR A 112 -24.99 -7.67 -23.41
C TYR A 112 -26.07 -6.63 -23.06
N ALA A 113 -25.99 -6.01 -21.88
CA ALA A 113 -26.91 -4.97 -21.45
C ALA A 113 -26.87 -3.74 -22.38
N ALA A 114 -25.68 -3.31 -22.81
CA ALA A 114 -25.53 -2.23 -23.79
C ALA A 114 -26.12 -2.59 -25.17
N GLY A 115 -26.07 -3.86 -25.56
CA GLY A 115 -26.73 -4.35 -26.77
C GLY A 115 -28.26 -4.25 -26.70
N LEU A 116 -28.85 -4.60 -25.56
CA LEU A 116 -30.30 -4.51 -25.34
C LEU A 116 -30.80 -3.05 -25.41
N ASP A 117 -30.06 -2.11 -24.82
CA ASP A 117 -30.40 -0.67 -24.83
C ASP A 117 -30.35 -0.07 -26.25
N GLY A 118 -29.48 -0.62 -27.12
CA GLY A 118 -29.41 -0.27 -28.54
C GLY A 118 -30.51 -0.88 -29.43
N ALA A 119 -31.52 -1.57 -28.86
CA ALA A 119 -32.56 -2.33 -29.55
C ALA A 119 -32.03 -3.46 -30.48
N ILE A 120 -30.97 -4.12 -30.05
CA ILE A 120 -30.31 -5.19 -30.79
C ILE A 120 -30.75 -6.56 -30.25
N ARG A 121 -31.08 -7.52 -31.14
CA ARG A 121 -31.45 -8.90 -30.75
C ARG A 121 -30.35 -9.58 -29.95
N CYS A 122 -30.69 -10.52 -29.05
CA CYS A 122 -29.73 -11.25 -28.20
C CYS A 122 -28.63 -11.96 -29.02
N SER A 123 -28.99 -12.48 -30.21
CA SER A 123 -28.02 -12.98 -31.20
C SER A 123 -26.88 -12.02 -31.56
N THR A 124 -27.14 -10.71 -31.62
CA THR A 124 -26.14 -9.69 -31.95
C THR A 124 -25.49 -9.13 -30.67
N ALA A 125 -26.20 -9.09 -29.54
CA ALA A 125 -25.61 -8.75 -28.24
C ALA A 125 -24.53 -9.76 -27.81
N CYS A 126 -24.75 -11.06 -28.04
CA CYS A 126 -23.77 -12.12 -27.81
C CYS A 126 -22.54 -12.06 -28.75
N THR A 127 -22.53 -11.17 -29.75
CA THR A 127 -21.44 -11.01 -30.73
C THR A 127 -20.79 -9.62 -30.71
N LEU A 128 -21.27 -8.67 -29.90
CA LEU A 128 -20.81 -7.28 -29.91
C LEU A 128 -19.36 -7.13 -29.39
N ARG A 129 -18.49 -6.65 -30.29
CA ARG A 129 -17.12 -6.19 -30.02
C ARG A 129 -17.11 -4.66 -29.98
N ARG A 130 -16.40 -4.03 -29.02
CA ARG A 130 -15.93 -2.65 -29.18
C ARG A 130 -15.00 -2.56 -30.40
N ARG A 131 -15.48 -1.97 -31.51
CA ARG A 131 -14.61 -1.49 -32.59
C ARG A 131 -13.77 -0.32 -32.04
N GLN A 132 -12.44 -0.46 -32.01
CA GLN A 132 -11.53 0.70 -31.91
C GLN A 132 -11.79 1.67 -33.09
N PRO A 133 -11.77 3.00 -32.88
CA PRO A 133 -11.77 3.96 -33.99
C PRO A 133 -10.46 3.85 -34.80
N PRO A 134 -10.47 4.17 -36.10
CA PRO A 134 -9.33 3.93 -36.97
C PRO A 134 -8.17 4.89 -36.66
N SER A 135 -7.02 4.31 -36.30
CA SER A 135 -5.73 5.01 -36.36
C SER A 135 -5.43 5.39 -37.81
N ARG A 136 -5.34 6.68 -38.10
CA ARG A 136 -4.78 7.18 -39.36
C ARG A 136 -3.31 6.79 -39.42
N SER A 137 -2.96 5.85 -40.30
CA SER A 137 -1.58 5.65 -40.77
C SER A 137 -1.34 6.51 -42.01
N PRO A 138 -0.20 7.21 -42.15
CA PRO A 138 0.16 7.84 -43.40
C PRO A 138 0.72 6.82 -44.39
N ASP A 139 0.13 6.87 -45.58
CA ASP A 139 0.66 6.64 -46.93
C ASP A 139 1.70 5.50 -47.18
N ARG A 140 1.30 4.60 -48.09
CA ARG A 140 2.13 3.60 -48.75
C ARG A 140 2.63 4.17 -50.08
N SER A 141 3.93 4.44 -50.19
CA SER A 141 4.61 4.41 -51.50
C SER A 141 5.29 3.05 -51.66
N GLY A 142 4.69 2.19 -52.50
CA GLY A 142 5.12 0.82 -52.74
C GLY A 142 6.38 0.67 -53.59
N ARG A 143 7.04 -0.48 -53.44
CA ARG A 143 7.82 -1.19 -54.48
C ARG A 143 8.00 -2.66 -54.04
N PRO A 144 7.95 -3.64 -54.98
CA PRO A 144 7.95 -5.06 -54.63
C PRO A 144 9.37 -5.59 -54.39
N ILE A 145 9.56 -6.39 -53.34
CA ILE A 145 10.81 -7.08 -53.05
C ILE A 145 10.84 -8.38 -53.86
N ARG A 146 11.80 -8.48 -54.80
CA ARG A 146 12.18 -9.73 -55.47
C ARG A 146 13.09 -10.56 -54.55
N ARG A 147 12.84 -11.86 -54.50
CA ARG A 147 13.76 -12.88 -53.94
C ARG A 147 15.03 -12.96 -54.80
N ALA A 148 16.19 -13.07 -54.15
CA ALA A 148 17.43 -13.57 -54.72
C ALA A 148 18.28 -14.26 -53.63
N ASP A 149 19.00 -15.30 -54.07
CA ASP A 149 19.79 -16.32 -53.36
C ASP A 149 20.93 -15.81 -52.45
N PRO A 150 21.46 -16.69 -51.56
CA PRO A 150 22.61 -16.41 -50.72
C PRO A 150 23.91 -16.70 -51.48
N GLU A 151 24.87 -15.78 -51.41
CA GLU A 151 26.32 -16.03 -51.30
C GLU A 151 27.10 -14.75 -51.67
N ARG A 152 27.85 -14.21 -50.70
CA ARG A 152 29.26 -13.79 -50.81
C ARG A 152 29.61 -12.87 -49.63
N GLY A 153 30.63 -13.29 -48.90
CA GLY A 153 31.22 -12.52 -47.81
C GLY A 153 31.98 -11.29 -48.31
N HIS A 154 31.94 -10.24 -47.50
CA HIS A 154 32.97 -9.23 -47.46
C HIS A 154 33.17 -8.77 -46.01
N GLU A 155 34.37 -9.02 -45.50
CA GLU A 155 34.90 -8.43 -44.29
C GLU A 155 34.93 -6.90 -44.44
N VAL A 156 34.32 -6.19 -43.48
CA VAL A 156 34.57 -4.77 -43.28
C VAL A 156 34.93 -4.53 -41.82
N SER A 157 36.18 -4.14 -41.65
CA SER A 157 36.84 -3.65 -40.44
C SER A 157 35.92 -2.78 -39.57
N GLY A 158 35.62 -3.24 -38.36
CA GLY A 158 34.85 -2.50 -37.36
C GLY A 158 35.70 -1.45 -36.64
N ARG A 159 35.59 -0.18 -37.05
CA ARG A 159 35.75 0.94 -36.12
C ARG A 159 34.41 1.14 -35.41
N ARG A 160 34.31 0.69 -34.16
CA ARG A 160 33.21 1.04 -33.25
C ARG A 160 33.23 2.56 -33.05
N SER A 161 32.42 3.27 -33.81
CA SER A 161 31.96 4.61 -33.45
C SER A 161 31.13 4.45 -32.17
N GLN A 162 31.66 4.88 -31.02
CA GLN A 162 30.85 5.18 -29.84
C GLN A 162 29.87 6.28 -30.26
N ARG A 163 28.64 5.90 -30.60
CA ARG A 163 27.53 6.86 -30.61
C ARG A 163 27.30 7.24 -29.15
N MET A 164 27.68 8.45 -28.76
CA MET A 164 27.11 9.10 -27.58
C MET A 164 25.60 9.18 -27.82
N THR A 165 24.84 8.34 -27.13
CA THR A 165 23.39 8.48 -27.01
C THR A 165 23.12 9.77 -26.24
N MET A 166 22.29 10.66 -26.79
CA MET A 166 21.80 11.82 -26.03
C MET A 166 21.05 11.28 -24.80
N PRO A 167 21.24 11.86 -23.59
CA PRO A 167 20.52 11.46 -22.40
C PRO A 167 19.01 11.52 -22.66
N SER A 168 18.26 10.53 -22.17
CA SER A 168 16.81 10.59 -22.21
C SER A 168 16.32 11.71 -21.29
N LEU A 169 15.07 12.16 -21.48
CA LEU A 169 14.45 13.13 -20.56
C LEU A 169 14.43 12.60 -19.11
N ASN A 170 14.24 11.30 -18.93
CA ASN A 170 14.33 10.67 -17.62
C ASN A 170 15.73 10.81 -17.01
N ASP A 171 16.79 10.56 -17.78
CA ASP A 171 18.17 10.67 -17.29
C ASP A 171 18.49 12.11 -16.86
N LEU A 172 18.05 13.09 -17.64
CA LEU A 172 18.19 14.51 -17.30
C LEU A 172 17.46 14.86 -15.99
N VAL A 173 16.21 14.41 -15.82
CA VAL A 173 15.45 14.68 -14.60
C VAL A 173 16.08 13.98 -13.40
N GLU A 174 16.52 12.73 -13.56
CA GLU A 174 17.16 11.95 -12.50
C GLU A 174 18.45 12.63 -12.01
N GLU A 175 19.33 13.07 -12.93
CA GLU A 175 20.54 13.84 -12.62
C GLU A 175 20.21 15.11 -11.83
N ARG A 176 19.19 15.87 -12.27
CA ARG A 176 18.78 17.12 -11.60
C ARG A 176 18.15 16.90 -10.24
N LEU A 177 17.56 15.72 -9.99
CA LEU A 177 17.01 15.35 -8.69
C LEU A 177 18.09 14.97 -7.67
N GLU A 178 19.32 14.68 -8.10
CA GLU A 178 20.42 14.37 -7.17
C GLU A 178 20.72 15.55 -6.24
N ASP A 179 20.61 16.78 -6.74
CA ASP A 179 20.83 18.02 -5.99
C ASP A 179 19.64 18.44 -5.10
N VAL A 180 18.51 17.73 -5.18
CA VAL A 180 17.32 18.07 -4.38
C VAL A 180 17.49 17.50 -2.97
N PRO A 181 17.53 18.35 -1.93
CA PRO A 181 17.63 17.87 -0.56
C PRO A 181 16.38 17.10 -0.15
N ILE A 182 16.53 16.19 0.80
CA ILE A 182 15.46 15.32 1.30
C ILE A 182 15.37 15.50 2.83
N MET A 183 14.15 15.51 3.35
CA MET A 183 13.90 15.25 4.77
C MET A 183 13.27 13.87 4.88
N ASP A 184 13.88 13.00 5.68
CA ASP A 184 13.31 11.69 5.97
C ASP A 184 12.30 11.85 7.12
N ALA A 185 11.02 11.95 6.76
CA ALA A 185 9.98 12.35 7.69
C ALA A 185 9.58 11.27 8.72
N HIS A 186 10.03 10.02 8.55
CA HIS A 186 9.75 8.92 9.49
C HIS A 186 10.65 7.70 9.26
N THR A 187 11.25 7.15 10.32
CA THR A 187 12.10 5.95 10.28
C THR A 187 12.28 5.29 11.66
N HIS A 188 12.96 4.15 11.72
CA HIS A 188 13.22 3.38 12.95
C HIS A 188 14.72 3.25 13.30
N LEU A 189 15.54 4.23 12.86
CA LEU A 189 16.95 4.34 13.24
C LEU A 189 17.12 4.49 14.76
N VAL A 190 18.23 4.00 15.29
CA VAL A 190 18.54 4.09 16.72
C VAL A 190 19.75 4.99 16.92
N GLY A 191 19.64 5.96 17.82
CA GLY A 191 20.74 6.84 18.22
C GLY A 191 21.95 6.06 18.71
N GLY A 192 23.13 6.51 18.33
CA GLY A 192 24.42 5.85 18.55
C GLY A 192 24.67 4.62 17.67
N ARG A 193 23.65 4.13 16.94
CA ARG A 193 23.69 2.88 16.16
C ARG A 193 22.82 2.94 14.89
N MET A 194 22.97 4.02 14.11
CA MET A 194 22.17 4.21 12.89
C MET A 194 22.59 3.29 11.71
N GLY A 195 23.82 2.78 11.70
CA GLY A 195 24.35 1.88 10.66
C GLY A 195 23.99 0.41 10.88
N ALA A 196 24.06 -0.40 9.81
CA ALA A 196 23.83 -1.84 9.90
C ALA A 196 24.90 -2.52 10.76
N ARG A 197 24.52 -3.30 11.77
CA ARG A 197 25.47 -3.94 12.71
C ARG A 197 26.24 -5.12 12.09
N GLY A 198 25.81 -5.57 10.91
CA GLY A 198 26.38 -6.67 10.15
C GLY A 198 25.48 -7.00 8.97
N LEU A 199 25.82 -8.07 8.24
CA LEU A 199 25.07 -8.50 7.07
C LEU A 199 23.60 -8.84 7.40
N HIS A 200 23.30 -9.28 8.62
CA HIS A 200 21.94 -9.61 9.03
C HIS A 200 20.98 -8.41 8.96
N ASP A 201 21.41 -7.20 9.31
CA ASP A 201 20.56 -5.99 9.25
C ASP A 201 20.25 -5.57 7.81
N VAL A 202 21.06 -6.01 6.85
CA VAL A 202 20.89 -5.72 5.42
C VAL A 202 20.14 -6.86 4.74
N LEU A 203 20.68 -8.09 4.81
CA LEU A 203 20.16 -9.28 4.15
C LEU A 203 18.86 -9.79 4.75
N LEU A 204 18.71 -9.75 6.07
CA LEU A 204 17.54 -10.25 6.79
C LEU A 204 16.64 -9.09 7.21
N TYR A 205 16.56 -8.06 6.37
CA TYR A 205 15.53 -7.04 6.50
C TYR A 205 14.14 -7.68 6.40
N HIS A 206 13.18 -7.26 7.21
CA HIS A 206 11.92 -8.00 7.39
C HIS A 206 11.15 -8.26 6.07
N MET A 207 11.18 -7.32 5.11
CA MET A 207 10.59 -7.56 3.78
C MET A 207 11.36 -8.62 2.97
N VAL A 208 12.69 -8.68 3.08
CA VAL A 208 13.50 -9.73 2.45
C VAL A 208 13.23 -11.08 3.10
N ILE A 209 13.07 -11.13 4.43
CA ILE A 209 12.67 -12.36 5.14
C ILE A 209 11.35 -12.90 4.59
N SER A 210 10.34 -12.06 4.41
CA SER A 210 9.05 -12.48 3.86
C SER A 210 9.18 -13.09 2.46
N GLU A 211 10.02 -12.51 1.60
CA GLU A 211 10.29 -13.02 0.25
C GLU A 211 11.07 -14.34 0.28
N LEU A 212 12.09 -14.45 1.14
CA LEU A 212 12.85 -15.68 1.34
C LEU A 212 11.96 -16.82 1.85
N TYR A 213 11.10 -16.52 2.82
CA TYR A 213 10.14 -17.48 3.36
C TYR A 213 9.15 -17.93 2.29
N ALA A 214 8.63 -17.00 1.48
CA ALA A 214 7.78 -17.33 0.32
C ALA A 214 8.51 -18.17 -0.73
N ALA A 215 9.83 -18.02 -0.87
CA ALA A 215 10.69 -18.84 -1.73
C ALA A 215 11.05 -20.21 -1.13
N GLY A 216 10.59 -20.52 0.10
CA GLY A 216 10.78 -21.80 0.76
C GLY A 216 11.87 -21.83 1.84
N CYS A 217 12.41 -20.68 2.24
CA CYS A 217 13.29 -20.58 3.42
C CYS A 217 12.51 -21.04 4.66
N PRO A 218 13.05 -21.90 5.53
CA PRO A 218 12.31 -22.43 6.68
C PRO A 218 11.82 -21.36 7.66
N SER A 219 12.63 -20.33 7.92
CA SER A 219 12.30 -19.32 8.92
C SER A 219 11.75 -18.03 8.30
N GLY A 220 10.49 -17.70 8.63
CA GLY A 220 9.81 -16.46 8.23
C GLY A 220 9.70 -15.39 9.32
N SER A 221 10.12 -15.68 10.55
CA SER A 221 10.07 -14.72 11.64
C SER A 221 11.17 -13.66 11.52
N ARG A 222 10.90 -12.45 12.00
CA ARG A 222 11.94 -11.44 12.25
C ARG A 222 12.95 -11.96 13.27
N LEU A 223 14.18 -11.47 13.19
CA LEU A 223 15.18 -11.69 14.25
C LEU A 223 14.77 -10.95 15.52
N THR A 224 15.48 -11.20 16.63
CA THR A 224 15.35 -10.41 17.86
C THR A 224 15.37 -8.91 17.57
N GLN A 225 14.31 -8.19 17.96
CA GLN A 225 14.07 -6.78 17.63
C GLN A 225 14.37 -5.85 18.81
N TYR A 226 14.49 -4.55 18.52
CA TYR A 226 14.59 -3.49 19.51
C TYR A 226 13.53 -3.62 20.62
N PRO A 227 13.89 -3.39 21.91
CA PRO A 227 15.16 -2.85 22.41
C PRO A 227 16.34 -3.84 22.44
N ASP A 228 16.07 -5.13 22.20
CA ASP A 228 17.09 -6.16 22.16
C ASP A 228 17.80 -6.23 20.79
N CYS A 229 18.75 -7.15 20.66
CA CYS A 229 19.47 -7.41 19.42
C CYS A 229 19.70 -8.91 19.22
N PRO A 230 19.78 -9.38 17.96
CA PRO A 230 20.08 -10.78 17.71
C PRO A 230 21.48 -11.14 18.20
N SER A 231 21.64 -12.35 18.73
CA SER A 231 22.97 -12.87 19.04
C SER A 231 23.75 -13.15 17.75
N GLU A 232 25.07 -13.29 17.85
CA GLU A 232 25.90 -13.64 16.69
C GLU A 232 25.53 -15.02 16.14
N GLU A 233 25.16 -15.95 17.03
CA GLU A 233 24.67 -17.28 16.66
C GLU A 233 23.34 -17.22 15.93
N GLU A 234 22.36 -16.44 16.42
CA GLU A 234 21.07 -16.23 15.74
C GLU A 234 21.29 -15.64 14.35
N ALA A 235 22.06 -14.56 14.26
CA ALA A 235 22.34 -13.88 13.00
C ALA A 235 23.04 -14.80 11.99
N SER A 236 24.09 -15.50 12.41
CA SER A 236 24.86 -16.39 11.52
C SER A 236 24.01 -17.56 11.03
N ALA A 237 23.26 -18.21 11.91
CA ALA A 237 22.40 -19.33 11.54
C ALA A 237 21.32 -18.90 10.54
N ARG A 238 20.69 -17.75 10.77
CA ARG A 238 19.64 -17.22 9.88
C ARG A 238 20.20 -16.74 8.53
N ILE A 239 21.42 -16.21 8.48
CA ILE A 239 22.10 -15.89 7.21
C ILE A 239 22.36 -17.17 6.44
N GLU A 240 23.00 -18.17 7.05
CA GLU A 240 23.34 -19.44 6.38
C GLU A 240 22.10 -20.17 5.86
N GLU A 241 20.98 -20.10 6.60
CA GLU A 241 19.68 -20.62 6.15
C GLU A 241 19.11 -19.88 4.93
N ALA A 242 19.26 -18.56 4.88
CA ALA A 242 18.70 -17.71 3.82
C ALA A 242 19.45 -17.80 2.49
N LEU A 243 20.78 -17.96 2.52
CA LEU A 243 21.65 -17.88 1.33
C LEU A 243 21.24 -18.80 0.17
N PRO A 244 20.85 -20.08 0.39
CA PRO A 244 20.38 -20.96 -0.69
C PRO A 244 19.13 -20.46 -1.43
N TYR A 245 18.33 -19.59 -0.80
CA TYR A 245 17.07 -19.10 -1.33
C TYR A 245 17.19 -17.75 -2.06
N LEU A 246 18.32 -17.04 -1.90
CA LEU A 246 18.54 -15.75 -2.56
C LEU A 246 18.34 -15.75 -4.08
N PRO A 247 18.72 -16.80 -4.85
CA PRO A 247 18.48 -16.83 -6.29
C PRO A 247 17.01 -16.69 -6.68
N PHE A 248 16.08 -17.13 -5.83
CA PHE A 248 14.64 -17.15 -6.13
C PHE A 248 13.96 -15.79 -5.94
N ILE A 249 14.60 -14.86 -5.22
CA ILE A 249 14.04 -13.53 -4.95
C ILE A 249 14.73 -12.43 -5.76
N ARG A 250 15.65 -12.76 -6.67
CA ARG A 250 16.43 -11.75 -7.44
C ARG A 250 15.58 -10.81 -8.30
N ASN A 251 14.35 -11.21 -8.62
CA ASN A 251 13.40 -10.41 -9.38
C ASN A 251 12.60 -9.42 -8.51
N THR A 252 12.71 -9.48 -7.19
CA THR A 252 11.91 -8.65 -6.29
C THR A 252 12.49 -7.24 -6.13
N SER A 253 11.64 -6.28 -5.76
CA SER A 253 12.07 -4.90 -5.52
C SER A 253 12.91 -4.76 -4.25
N THR A 254 12.63 -5.59 -3.24
CA THR A 254 13.41 -5.60 -2.01
C THR A 254 14.81 -6.14 -2.25
N TYR A 255 14.97 -7.19 -3.07
CA TYR A 255 16.29 -7.65 -3.51
C TYR A 255 17.02 -6.59 -4.34
N TRP A 256 16.32 -5.80 -5.16
CA TRP A 256 16.93 -4.66 -5.85
C TRP A 256 17.48 -3.62 -4.85
N GLY A 257 16.76 -3.33 -3.77
CA GLY A 257 17.25 -2.50 -2.67
C GLY A 257 18.50 -3.07 -2.00
N LEU A 258 18.50 -4.37 -1.67
CA LEU A 258 19.69 -5.07 -1.17
C LEU A 258 20.86 -4.95 -2.14
N HIS A 259 20.62 -5.14 -3.44
CA HIS A 259 21.65 -5.05 -4.46
C HIS A 259 22.25 -3.64 -4.56
N ILE A 260 21.43 -2.58 -4.45
CA ILE A 260 21.88 -1.18 -4.37
C ILE A 260 22.81 -0.99 -3.16
N ILE A 261 22.42 -1.50 -1.98
CA ILE A 261 23.25 -1.39 -0.76
C ILE A 261 24.60 -2.06 -0.97
N LEU A 262 24.59 -3.32 -1.42
CA LEU A 262 25.81 -4.10 -1.60
C LEU A 262 26.75 -3.46 -2.63
N THR A 263 26.20 -2.94 -3.72
CA THR A 263 26.98 -2.36 -4.82
C THR A 263 27.48 -0.96 -4.46
N ASP A 264 26.59 -0.04 -4.11
CA ASP A 264 26.93 1.39 -3.99
C ASP A 264 27.67 1.70 -2.69
N LEU A 265 27.28 1.02 -1.62
CA LEU A 265 27.91 1.23 -0.33
C LEU A 265 29.11 0.31 -0.23
N TYR A 266 28.95 -1.00 -0.37
CA TYR A 266 30.00 -1.97 -0.03
C TYR A 266 30.89 -2.43 -1.19
N ASP A 267 30.72 -1.90 -2.41
CA ASP A 267 31.46 -2.29 -3.62
C ASP A 267 31.45 -3.82 -3.89
N TRP A 268 30.32 -4.46 -3.56
CA TRP A 268 30.16 -5.90 -3.65
C TRP A 268 29.36 -6.30 -4.89
N HIS A 269 30.07 -6.81 -5.90
CA HIS A 269 29.51 -7.15 -7.22
C HIS A 269 29.36 -8.66 -7.49
N GLU A 270 29.84 -9.51 -6.57
CA GLU A 270 29.78 -10.97 -6.74
C GLU A 270 28.53 -11.59 -6.07
N PRO A 271 28.06 -12.76 -6.53
CA PRO A 271 26.94 -13.45 -5.88
C PRO A 271 27.25 -13.76 -4.41
N LEU A 272 26.29 -13.45 -3.53
CA LEU A 272 26.38 -13.78 -2.10
C LEU A 272 26.07 -15.27 -1.89
N VAL A 273 27.03 -16.02 -1.34
CA VAL A 273 26.99 -17.49 -1.16
C VAL A 273 27.60 -17.90 0.19
N LEU A 274 27.45 -19.17 0.56
CA LEU A 274 27.96 -19.70 1.83
C LEU A 274 29.47 -19.47 2.03
N ASP A 275 30.25 -19.51 0.96
CA ASP A 275 31.71 -19.41 1.03
C ASP A 275 32.22 -17.98 1.23
N ASN A 276 31.43 -16.95 0.91
CA ASN A 276 31.89 -15.56 0.90
C ASN A 276 31.12 -14.61 1.83
N TRP A 277 29.99 -15.02 2.40
CA TRP A 277 29.16 -14.11 3.21
C TRP A 277 29.89 -13.55 4.44
N ARG A 278 30.76 -14.35 5.09
CA ARG A 278 31.56 -13.89 6.24
C ARG A 278 32.52 -12.77 5.88
N ARG A 279 33.02 -12.74 4.64
CA ARG A 279 33.87 -11.65 4.14
C ARG A 279 33.05 -10.36 4.04
N LEU A 280 31.86 -10.43 3.46
CA LEU A 280 30.96 -9.29 3.36
C LEU A 280 30.50 -8.81 4.75
N ASP A 281 30.13 -9.72 5.65
CA ASP A 281 29.76 -9.38 7.03
C ASP A 281 30.89 -8.64 7.77
N GLY A 282 32.14 -9.08 7.60
CA GLY A 282 33.31 -8.38 8.12
C GLY A 282 33.48 -6.96 7.58
N ILE A 283 33.30 -6.76 6.26
CA ILE A 283 33.36 -5.44 5.62
C ILE A 283 32.26 -4.51 6.18
N ILE A 284 31.04 -5.02 6.35
CA ILE A 284 29.92 -4.25 6.91
C ILE A 284 30.24 -3.85 8.35
N ARG A 285 30.66 -4.80 9.19
CA ARG A 285 31.01 -4.55 10.59
C ARG A 285 32.15 -3.55 10.75
N GLU A 286 33.18 -3.63 9.92
CA GLU A 286 34.30 -2.68 9.93
C GLU A 286 33.82 -1.25 9.64
N ARG A 287 32.93 -1.08 8.66
CA ARG A 287 32.35 0.23 8.33
C ARG A 287 31.42 0.74 9.43
N SER A 288 30.67 -0.14 10.08
CA SER A 288 29.76 0.25 11.16
C SER A 288 30.47 0.61 12.46
N ALA A 289 31.74 0.24 12.61
CA ALA A 289 32.60 0.70 13.69
C ALA A 289 33.07 2.15 13.49
N ASP A 290 32.95 2.71 12.28
CA ASP A 290 33.25 4.12 12.01
C ASP A 290 32.02 5.00 12.34
N PRO A 291 32.08 5.85 13.39
CA PRO A 291 30.95 6.68 13.80
C PRO A 291 30.59 7.77 12.77
N SER A 292 31.47 8.06 11.80
CA SER A 292 31.18 9.01 10.71
C SER A 292 30.44 8.39 9.53
N CYS A 293 30.43 7.06 9.43
CA CYS A 293 29.85 6.33 8.30
C CYS A 293 28.34 6.63 8.10
N PRO A 294 27.49 6.62 9.16
CA PRO A 294 26.08 6.91 8.98
C PRO A 294 25.81 8.29 8.37
N GLN A 295 26.54 9.31 8.82
CA GLN A 295 26.45 10.66 8.28
C GLN A 295 26.82 10.68 6.79
N ALA A 296 27.93 10.05 6.43
CA ALA A 296 28.38 10.00 5.04
C ALA A 296 27.36 9.30 4.12
N VAL A 297 26.66 8.27 4.60
CA VAL A 297 25.60 7.58 3.84
C VAL A 297 24.39 8.50 3.61
N LEU A 298 23.94 9.25 4.62
CA LEU A 298 22.85 10.22 4.48
C LEU A 298 23.21 11.37 3.53
N ASP A 299 24.44 11.89 3.62
CA ASP A 299 24.91 12.98 2.75
C ASP A 299 24.96 12.56 1.27
N ARG A 300 25.25 11.28 0.94
CA ARG A 300 25.24 10.78 -0.45
C ARG A 300 23.87 10.89 -1.14
N VAL A 301 22.78 10.92 -0.36
CA VAL A 301 21.42 11.08 -0.87
C VAL A 301 20.81 12.43 -0.49
N HIS A 302 21.63 13.37 0.02
CA HIS A 302 21.23 14.70 0.44
C HIS A 302 20.09 14.72 1.48
N ILE A 303 20.05 13.72 2.37
CA ILE A 303 19.13 13.73 3.51
C ILE A 303 19.69 14.68 4.58
N ASP A 304 18.97 15.76 4.86
CA ASP A 304 19.44 16.80 5.80
C ASP A 304 19.14 16.43 7.26
N ARG A 305 17.92 15.91 7.52
CA ARG A 305 17.46 15.46 8.83
C ARG A 305 16.52 14.27 8.69
N VAL A 306 16.44 13.50 9.76
CA VAL A 306 15.67 12.26 9.84
C VAL A 306 14.80 12.27 11.10
N THR A 307 13.53 11.90 10.98
CA THR A 307 12.62 11.77 12.14
C THR A 307 12.52 10.30 12.55
N THR A 308 12.85 9.98 13.80
CA THR A 308 12.68 8.62 14.37
C THR A 308 11.90 8.64 15.69
N GLU A 309 11.69 7.50 16.31
CA GLU A 309 10.99 7.41 17.58
C GLU A 309 11.83 8.01 18.73
N LEU A 310 11.21 8.81 19.59
CA LEU A 310 11.86 9.33 20.80
C LEU A 310 12.42 8.20 21.69
N ALA A 311 11.71 7.07 21.74
CA ALA A 311 12.16 5.88 22.45
C ALA A 311 13.48 5.29 21.92
N ARG A 312 13.88 5.63 20.68
CA ARG A 312 15.12 5.20 20.02
C ARG A 312 16.22 6.26 20.04
N ARG A 313 16.01 7.38 20.73
CA ARG A 313 16.96 8.49 20.81
C ARG A 313 18.35 8.08 21.34
N GLY A 314 18.43 7.07 22.19
CA GLY A 314 19.63 6.81 22.97
C GLY A 314 19.88 7.94 23.98
N ASP A 315 21.15 8.29 24.18
CA ASP A 315 21.55 9.42 25.03
C ASP A 315 21.50 10.76 24.29
N GLY A 316 21.24 10.74 22.98
CA GLY A 316 21.17 11.91 22.10
C GLY A 316 22.42 12.10 21.24
N GLU A 317 23.15 11.01 20.99
CA GLU A 317 24.41 10.97 20.25
C GLU A 317 24.26 11.54 18.83
N ASP A 318 23.08 11.36 18.23
CA ASP A 318 22.77 11.72 16.85
C ASP A 318 21.74 12.85 16.72
N ASP A 319 21.50 13.65 17.77
CA ASP A 319 20.52 14.77 17.78
C ASP A 319 20.75 15.80 16.64
N ALA A 320 21.99 15.92 16.15
CA ALA A 320 22.31 16.77 15.01
C ALA A 320 21.64 16.31 13.70
N ASN A 321 21.36 15.01 13.59
CA ASN A 321 20.76 14.36 12.43
C ASN A 321 19.31 13.97 12.69
N LEU A 322 19.03 13.53 13.91
CA LEU A 322 17.73 13.01 14.33
C LEU A 322 16.81 14.11 14.84
N GLN A 323 15.53 13.92 14.60
CA GLN A 323 14.38 14.58 15.23
C GLN A 323 13.41 13.47 15.67
N TYR A 324 12.44 13.79 16.51
CA TYR A 324 11.67 12.73 17.17
C TYR A 324 10.17 12.79 16.90
N ALA A 325 9.57 11.64 16.72
CA ALA A 325 8.14 11.41 16.82
C ALA A 325 7.87 10.57 18.08
N LEU A 326 6.66 10.64 18.62
CA LEU A 326 6.25 9.78 19.71
C LEU A 326 5.32 8.67 19.22
N GLU A 327 5.79 7.44 19.37
CA GLU A 327 4.97 6.24 19.35
C GLU A 327 4.88 5.72 20.77
N TRP A 328 3.69 5.77 21.38
CA TRP A 328 3.53 5.34 22.77
C TRP A 328 2.38 4.36 22.95
N ALA A 329 1.14 4.72 22.62
CA ALA A 329 0.03 3.77 22.65
C ALA A 329 -0.83 3.86 21.40
N PHE A 330 -1.23 2.70 20.88
CA PHE A 330 -2.05 2.59 19.68
C PHE A 330 -3.48 2.17 20.06
N PHE A 331 -4.30 3.15 20.47
CA PHE A 331 -5.67 2.92 20.96
C PHE A 331 -6.62 2.43 19.88
N THR A 332 -6.28 2.65 18.61
CA THR A 332 -7.09 2.30 17.45
C THR A 332 -6.50 1.15 16.65
N ARG A 333 -5.65 0.33 17.29
CA ARG A 333 -5.08 -0.90 16.73
C ARG A 333 -5.82 -2.14 17.24
N CYS A 334 -6.14 -3.04 16.32
CA CYS A 334 -6.62 -4.38 16.67
C CYS A 334 -5.47 -5.34 16.95
N GLN A 335 -5.69 -6.28 17.87
CA GLN A 335 -4.85 -7.46 18.04
C GLN A 335 -5.71 -8.72 17.97
N TRP A 336 -5.14 -9.80 17.41
CA TRP A 336 -5.89 -11.02 17.16
C TRP A 336 -6.35 -11.69 18.46
N GLY A 337 -7.65 -11.84 18.63
CA GLY A 337 -8.25 -12.45 19.83
C GLY A 337 -8.33 -11.53 21.05
N GLU A 338 -7.92 -10.27 20.94
CA GLU A 338 -7.85 -9.32 22.05
C GLU A 338 -8.82 -8.14 21.84
N PHE A 339 -9.90 -8.12 22.62
CA PHE A 339 -11.00 -7.16 22.45
C PHE A 339 -10.92 -5.92 23.35
N ASP A 340 -10.03 -5.89 24.35
CA ASP A 340 -9.84 -4.74 25.24
C ASP A 340 -8.52 -3.99 25.00
N THR A 341 -7.84 -4.26 23.87
CA THR A 341 -6.59 -3.62 23.46
C THR A 341 -6.60 -2.09 23.60
N PRO A 342 -7.67 -1.35 23.19
CA PRO A 342 -7.71 0.10 23.33
C PRO A 342 -7.53 0.58 24.78
N LEU A 343 -8.19 -0.09 25.73
CA LEU A 343 -8.12 0.23 27.15
C LEU A 343 -6.75 -0.14 27.72
N TYR A 344 -6.25 -1.31 27.36
CA TYR A 344 -4.97 -1.82 27.87
C TYR A 344 -3.78 -0.98 27.44
N GLU A 345 -3.75 -0.52 26.18
CA GLU A 345 -2.73 0.40 25.69
C GLU A 345 -2.71 1.70 26.51
N LEU A 346 -3.88 2.23 26.86
CA LEU A 346 -4.01 3.43 27.67
C LEU A 346 -3.60 3.18 29.14
N GLU A 347 -4.01 2.05 29.72
CA GLU A 347 -3.62 1.63 31.07
C GLU A 347 -2.12 1.49 31.24
N ARG A 348 -1.43 0.96 30.24
CA ARG A 348 0.03 0.81 30.25
C ARG A 348 0.73 2.17 30.33
N CYS A 349 0.15 3.19 29.72
CA CYS A 349 0.67 4.56 29.75
C CYS A 349 0.32 5.29 31.05
N TRP A 350 -0.76 4.88 31.72
CA TRP A 350 -1.34 5.65 32.81
C TRP A 350 -0.47 5.66 34.06
N GLY A 351 0.09 6.83 34.37
CA GLY A 351 1.03 7.03 35.48
C GLY A 351 2.50 6.76 35.12
N ARG A 352 2.81 6.50 33.85
CA ARG A 352 4.16 6.23 33.36
C ARG A 352 4.63 7.31 32.38
N PRO A 353 5.96 7.49 32.21
CA PRO A 353 6.52 8.31 31.13
C PRO A 353 6.41 7.58 29.78
N PRO A 354 6.63 8.29 28.65
CA PRO A 354 6.56 7.69 27.33
C PRO A 354 7.60 6.59 27.09
N GLU A 355 7.17 5.52 26.43
CA GLU A 355 7.97 4.33 26.07
C GLU A 355 7.47 3.76 24.73
N SER A 356 8.15 2.75 24.17
CA SER A 356 7.73 2.11 22.92
C SER A 356 6.30 1.51 23.01
N PRO A 357 5.55 1.46 21.90
CA PRO A 357 4.23 0.80 21.84
C PRO A 357 4.35 -0.70 22.08
N THR A 358 3.25 -1.35 22.46
CA THR A 358 3.27 -2.81 22.59
C THR A 358 3.52 -3.46 21.23
N PRO A 359 4.32 -4.53 21.15
CA PRO A 359 4.51 -5.26 19.90
C PRO A 359 3.19 -5.86 19.42
N VAL A 360 3.08 -6.10 18.12
CA VAL A 360 1.94 -6.84 17.56
C VAL A 360 2.07 -8.30 17.95
N GLY A 361 1.11 -8.80 18.73
CA GLY A 361 1.19 -10.13 19.33
C GLY A 361 2.17 -10.22 20.50
N GLY A 362 2.16 -11.36 21.19
CA GLY A 362 3.02 -11.62 22.34
C GLY A 362 2.30 -11.50 23.69
N ALA A 363 3.07 -11.47 24.77
CA ALA A 363 2.53 -11.45 26.13
C ALA A 363 2.03 -10.05 26.52
N ARG A 364 0.88 -9.98 27.19
CA ARG A 364 0.31 -8.76 27.77
C ARG A 364 0.55 -8.76 29.29
N PRO A 365 1.66 -8.18 29.80
CA PRO A 365 1.89 -8.11 31.24
C PRO A 365 0.79 -7.30 31.95
N PRO A 366 0.49 -7.59 33.22
CA PRO A 366 -0.48 -6.81 33.98
C PRO A 366 -0.09 -5.33 34.08
N THR A 367 -1.07 -4.45 33.90
CA THR A 367 -0.93 -3.00 34.08
C THR A 367 -1.04 -2.62 35.55
N GLU A 368 -0.37 -1.54 35.97
CA GLU A 368 -0.44 -1.04 37.35
C GLU A 368 -1.83 -0.50 37.71
N ARG A 369 -2.53 0.04 36.71
CA ARG A 369 -3.86 0.61 36.82
C ARG A 369 -4.79 -0.06 35.83
N THR A 370 -6.05 -0.18 36.21
CA THR A 370 -7.09 -0.74 35.36
C THR A 370 -8.26 0.22 35.29
N ILE A 371 -8.65 0.60 34.08
CA ILE A 371 -9.83 1.40 33.76
C ILE A 371 -11.08 0.58 34.07
N ARG A 372 -11.91 1.11 34.97
CA ARG A 372 -13.17 0.49 35.41
C ARG A 372 -14.37 1.44 35.28
N SER A 373 -14.13 2.72 35.02
CA SER A 373 -15.14 3.77 34.96
C SER A 373 -14.81 4.80 33.88
N LEU A 374 -15.76 5.68 33.55
CA LEU A 374 -15.55 6.80 32.64
C LEU A 374 -14.51 7.79 33.18
N ASP A 375 -14.53 8.05 34.49
CA ASP A 375 -13.54 8.90 35.16
C ASP A 375 -12.12 8.35 35.00
N ASP A 376 -11.96 7.02 35.02
CA ASP A 376 -10.65 6.39 34.76
C ASP A 376 -10.19 6.60 33.31
N VAL A 377 -11.10 6.52 32.34
CA VAL A 377 -10.79 6.80 30.92
C VAL A 377 -10.32 8.25 30.77
N ASP A 378 -11.10 9.19 31.30
CA ASP A 378 -10.79 10.62 31.23
C ASP A 378 -9.45 10.93 31.92
N ALA A 379 -9.22 10.36 33.11
CA ALA A 379 -7.95 10.54 33.84
C ALA A 379 -6.75 9.94 33.09
N ALA A 380 -6.92 8.79 32.43
CA ALA A 380 -5.84 8.15 31.69
C ALA A 380 -5.54 8.88 30.37
N VAL A 381 -6.56 9.36 29.64
CA VAL A 381 -6.39 10.21 28.45
C VAL A 381 -5.70 11.53 28.81
N LEU A 382 -6.17 12.21 29.86
CA LEU A 382 -5.56 13.46 30.31
C LEU A 382 -4.11 13.26 30.77
N HIS A 383 -3.80 12.13 31.43
CA HIS A 383 -2.42 11.76 31.74
C HIS A 383 -1.60 11.58 30.47
N TYR A 384 -2.09 10.81 29.49
CA TYR A 384 -1.39 10.56 28.23
C TYR A 384 -1.05 11.87 27.53
N VAL A 385 -2.06 12.70 27.23
CA VAL A 385 -1.89 13.98 26.52
C VAL A 385 -1.06 14.97 27.34
N GLY A 386 -1.22 15.00 28.67
CA GLY A 386 -0.45 15.85 29.57
C GLY A 386 1.03 15.46 29.68
N THR A 387 1.38 14.22 29.37
CA THR A 387 2.75 13.67 29.50
C THR A 387 3.56 13.74 28.20
N VAL A 388 2.91 14.05 27.06
CA VAL A 388 3.59 14.19 25.77
C VAL A 388 4.68 15.28 25.84
N PRO A 389 5.94 14.97 25.47
CA PRO A 389 7.04 15.94 25.46
C PRO A 389 7.02 16.78 24.17
N TYR A 390 6.02 17.66 24.05
CA TYR A 390 5.74 18.46 22.84
C TYR A 390 6.92 19.30 22.32
N ASP A 391 7.87 19.65 23.18
CA ASP A 391 9.07 20.42 22.84
C ASP A 391 10.18 19.57 22.20
N GLN A 392 10.09 18.24 22.32
CA GLN A 392 11.08 17.28 21.82
C GLN A 392 10.63 16.54 20.56
N ILE A 393 9.34 16.63 20.20
CA ILE A 393 8.77 15.87 19.09
C ILE A 393 8.18 16.76 18.00
N VAL A 394 8.15 16.25 16.77
CA VAL A 394 7.49 16.85 15.60
C VAL A 394 6.14 16.20 15.28
N ALA A 395 5.92 14.97 15.74
CA ALA A 395 4.70 14.21 15.48
C ALA A 395 4.34 13.25 16.63
N LEU A 396 3.03 12.99 16.78
CA LEU A 396 2.45 11.89 17.53
C LEU A 396 1.98 10.84 16.54
N THR A 397 2.51 9.62 16.61
CA THR A 397 2.20 8.56 15.65
C THR A 397 1.23 7.54 16.25
N ASN A 398 0.29 7.07 15.44
CA ASN A 398 -0.69 6.04 15.80
C ASN A 398 -1.00 5.07 14.65
N HIS A 399 -1.96 4.18 14.87
CA HIS A 399 -2.48 3.28 13.83
C HIS A 399 -4.00 3.23 13.88
N ILE A 400 -4.67 3.58 12.78
CA ILE A 400 -6.13 3.45 12.65
C ILE A 400 -6.42 2.16 11.89
N SER A 401 -6.89 1.16 12.62
CA SER A 401 -7.23 -0.16 12.06
C SER A 401 -8.56 -0.14 11.33
N THR A 402 -8.59 -0.72 10.14
CA THR A 402 -9.84 -0.93 9.39
C THR A 402 -10.68 -2.09 9.92
N ASP A 403 -10.12 -2.91 10.82
CA ASP A 403 -10.85 -3.97 11.50
C ASP A 403 -11.76 -3.44 12.63
N LEU A 404 -11.72 -2.14 12.93
CA LEU A 404 -12.62 -1.44 13.86
C LEU A 404 -13.79 -0.78 13.12
N HIS A 405 -14.97 -0.78 13.76
CA HIS A 405 -16.09 0.06 13.35
C HIS A 405 -16.13 1.35 14.18
N PHE A 406 -15.70 2.46 13.60
CA PHE A 406 -15.72 3.75 14.30
C PHE A 406 -17.10 4.42 14.27
N GLN A 407 -17.59 4.83 15.43
CA GLN A 407 -18.87 5.53 15.57
C GLN A 407 -18.82 6.51 16.75
N GLU A 408 -19.74 7.46 16.79
CA GLU A 408 -19.94 8.26 18.01
C GLU A 408 -20.51 7.36 19.11
N VAL A 409 -19.93 7.43 20.30
CA VAL A 409 -20.27 6.57 21.45
C VAL A 409 -20.63 7.48 22.62
N SER A 410 -21.78 7.22 23.23
CA SER A 410 -22.23 7.90 24.44
C SER A 410 -21.56 7.37 25.70
N ASP A 411 -21.59 8.18 26.77
CA ASP A 411 -21.13 7.78 28.09
C ASP A 411 -21.85 6.53 28.62
N GLU A 412 -23.15 6.38 28.31
CA GLU A 412 -23.94 5.21 28.71
C GLU A 412 -23.47 3.92 28.01
N GLU A 413 -23.22 3.98 26.71
CA GLU A 413 -22.70 2.86 25.93
C GLU A 413 -21.31 2.44 26.40
N MET A 414 -20.42 3.40 26.63
CA MET A 414 -19.08 3.13 27.14
C MET A 414 -19.13 2.52 28.56
N ALA A 415 -19.96 3.05 29.46
CA ALA A 415 -20.11 2.51 30.81
C ALA A 415 -20.65 1.07 30.78
N ALA A 416 -21.62 0.78 29.91
CA ALA A 416 -22.15 -0.57 29.71
C ALA A 416 -21.09 -1.54 29.16
N ALA A 417 -20.28 -1.09 28.19
CA ALA A 417 -19.18 -1.88 27.65
C ALA A 417 -18.11 -2.14 28.71
N LEU A 418 -17.73 -1.15 29.53
CA LEU A 418 -16.76 -1.33 30.62
C LEU A 418 -17.22 -2.38 31.64
N ALA A 419 -18.52 -2.40 31.99
CA ALA A 419 -19.08 -3.40 32.89
C ALA A 419 -18.98 -4.84 32.34
N ARG A 420 -18.85 -4.99 31.01
CA ARG A 420 -18.74 -6.28 30.31
C ARG A 420 -17.32 -6.65 29.91
N ARG A 421 -16.31 -5.85 30.24
CA ARG A 421 -14.92 -6.01 29.75
C ARG A 421 -14.34 -7.42 29.88
N ALA A 422 -14.63 -8.14 30.97
CA ALA A 422 -14.15 -9.51 31.17
C ALA A 422 -14.66 -10.52 30.11
N ASN A 423 -15.73 -10.18 29.40
CA ASN A 423 -16.34 -10.96 28.32
C ASN A 423 -16.48 -10.12 27.04
N ALA A 424 -15.61 -9.11 26.84
CA ALA A 424 -15.67 -8.22 25.69
C ALA A 424 -15.55 -8.99 24.37
N GLY A 425 -16.37 -8.60 23.39
CA GLY A 425 -16.27 -9.03 22.00
C GLY A 425 -15.93 -7.86 21.07
N ALA A 426 -16.19 -8.06 19.77
CA ALA A 426 -15.90 -7.06 18.75
C ALA A 426 -16.68 -5.75 18.95
N GLU A 427 -17.92 -5.83 19.44
CA GLU A 427 -18.76 -4.65 19.71
C GLU A 427 -18.16 -3.80 20.84
N GLU A 428 -17.82 -4.40 21.98
CA GLU A 428 -17.18 -3.67 23.08
C GLU A 428 -15.81 -3.11 22.67
N ARG A 429 -15.02 -3.84 21.88
CA ARG A 429 -13.75 -3.34 21.32
C ARG A 429 -13.94 -2.05 20.51
N ASP A 430 -14.93 -2.05 19.63
CA ASP A 430 -15.21 -0.92 18.74
C ASP A 430 -15.71 0.29 19.54
N ILE A 431 -16.50 0.04 20.60
CA ILE A 431 -16.91 1.06 21.59
C ILE A 431 -15.70 1.64 22.32
N TYR A 432 -14.82 0.79 22.86
CA TYR A 432 -13.62 1.24 23.59
C TYR A 432 -12.71 2.08 22.71
N ALA A 433 -12.45 1.62 21.48
CA ALA A 433 -11.59 2.32 20.53
C ALA A 433 -12.19 3.68 20.14
N SER A 434 -13.47 3.70 19.77
CA SER A 434 -14.16 4.92 19.33
C SER A 434 -14.20 5.96 20.45
N TYR A 435 -14.65 5.57 21.64
CA TYR A 435 -14.77 6.48 22.79
C TYR A 435 -13.40 7.01 23.24
N THR A 436 -12.40 6.13 23.37
CA THR A 436 -11.06 6.53 23.82
C THR A 436 -10.37 7.43 22.80
N HIS A 437 -10.47 7.10 21.51
CA HIS A 437 -9.88 7.91 20.45
C HIS A 437 -10.55 9.29 20.37
N GLU A 438 -11.87 9.36 20.53
CA GLU A 438 -12.60 10.62 20.53
C GLU A 438 -12.17 11.54 21.69
N LYS A 439 -12.12 10.99 22.91
CA LYS A 439 -11.61 11.72 24.09
C LYS A 439 -10.17 12.17 23.91
N PHE A 440 -9.32 11.31 23.34
CA PHE A 440 -7.94 11.62 23.03
C PHE A 440 -7.80 12.78 22.03
N LEU A 441 -8.53 12.72 20.91
CA LEU A 441 -8.50 13.78 19.90
C LEU A 441 -9.05 15.10 20.45
N GLY A 442 -10.13 15.06 21.23
CA GLY A 442 -10.66 16.26 21.89
C GLY A 442 -9.65 16.90 22.86
N ALA A 443 -8.97 16.10 23.68
CA ALA A 443 -7.93 16.59 24.58
C ALA A 443 -6.67 17.09 23.85
N LEU A 444 -6.36 16.51 22.68
CA LEU A 444 -5.28 16.97 21.81
C LEU A 444 -5.65 18.31 21.13
N GLU A 445 -6.92 18.49 20.76
CA GLU A 445 -7.43 19.70 20.11
C GLU A 445 -7.36 20.95 21.00
N GLU A 446 -7.39 20.77 22.33
CA GLU A 446 -7.14 21.84 23.31
C GLU A 446 -5.69 22.35 23.33
N ARG A 447 -4.78 21.67 22.62
CA ARG A 447 -3.35 22.01 22.48
C ARG A 447 -2.98 22.24 21.01
N PRO A 448 -3.70 23.13 20.28
CA PRO A 448 -3.44 23.34 18.86
C PRO A 448 -2.03 23.89 18.64
N ASP A 449 -1.48 23.65 17.45
CA ASP A 449 -0.15 24.11 17.01
C ASP A 449 1.07 23.48 17.73
N ARG A 450 0.88 22.39 18.49
CA ARG A 450 1.98 21.72 19.18
C ARG A 450 2.52 20.47 18.49
N VAL A 451 1.70 19.71 17.75
CA VAL A 451 2.14 18.46 17.13
C VAL A 451 1.19 17.98 16.03
N VAL A 452 1.73 17.29 15.02
CA VAL A 452 0.93 16.59 14.00
C VAL A 452 0.50 15.21 14.51
N TYR A 453 -0.76 14.84 14.31
CA TYR A 453 -1.24 13.49 14.52
C TYR A 453 -1.02 12.66 13.25
N GLN A 454 0.08 11.91 13.23
CA GLN A 454 0.35 10.94 12.18
C GLN A 454 -0.34 9.62 12.51
N PHE A 455 -0.89 8.96 11.50
CA PHE A 455 -1.44 7.62 11.67
C PHE A 455 -1.18 6.75 10.45
N SER A 456 -0.94 5.47 10.73
CA SER A 456 -0.91 4.44 9.71
C SER A 456 -2.30 3.92 9.39
N LEU A 457 -2.52 3.56 8.12
CA LEU A 457 -3.77 3.02 7.63
C LEU A 457 -3.51 1.88 6.63
N GLY A 458 -4.24 0.78 6.83
CA GLY A 458 -4.36 -0.33 5.89
C GLY A 458 -3.24 -1.37 5.91
N ALA A 459 -2.42 -1.39 6.97
CA ALA A 459 -1.52 -2.49 7.31
C ALA A 459 -2.12 -3.28 8.47
N GLU A 460 -3.02 -4.21 8.18
CA GLU A 460 -3.79 -4.92 9.21
C GLU A 460 -3.11 -6.22 9.63
N PRO A 461 -3.17 -6.61 10.91
CA PRO A 461 -2.63 -7.88 11.36
C PRO A 461 -3.22 -9.09 10.62
N LEU A 462 -2.36 -10.06 10.30
CA LEU A 462 -2.66 -11.42 9.88
C LEU A 462 -2.00 -12.39 10.90
N PRO A 463 -2.36 -13.69 10.91
CA PRO A 463 -1.75 -14.65 11.83
C PRO A 463 -0.22 -14.80 11.71
N PHE A 464 0.38 -14.36 10.61
CA PHE A 464 1.80 -14.56 10.29
C PHE A 464 2.59 -13.27 10.04
N GLU A 465 1.95 -12.15 9.67
CA GLU A 465 2.57 -10.81 9.51
C GLU A 465 1.41 -9.77 9.35
N THR A 466 1.58 -8.69 8.59
CA THR A 466 0.51 -7.74 8.23
C THR A 466 0.12 -7.88 6.76
N GLY A 467 -1.13 -7.57 6.44
CA GLY A 467 -1.65 -7.53 5.07
C GLY A 467 -2.12 -6.13 4.67
N SER A 468 -2.02 -5.83 3.37
CA SER A 468 -2.60 -4.62 2.80
C SER A 468 -4.12 -4.75 2.69
N ARG A 469 -4.87 -4.21 3.65
CA ARG A 469 -6.33 -4.34 3.76
C ARG A 469 -6.97 -2.99 4.04
N ILE A 470 -8.10 -2.69 3.41
CA ILE A 470 -8.83 -1.45 3.68
C ILE A 470 -10.33 -1.66 3.45
N SER A 471 -11.15 -1.11 4.35
CA SER A 471 -12.61 -1.04 4.20
C SER A 471 -13.03 0.34 3.71
N GLN A 472 -13.95 0.38 2.74
CA GLN A 472 -14.56 1.64 2.28
C GLN A 472 -15.32 2.34 3.41
N THR A 473 -15.91 1.59 4.34
CA THR A 473 -16.57 2.15 5.53
C THR A 473 -15.57 2.92 6.41
N THR A 474 -14.38 2.36 6.63
CA THR A 474 -13.32 3.03 7.40
C THR A 474 -12.86 4.33 6.74
N ILE A 475 -12.83 4.41 5.41
CA ILE A 475 -12.48 5.64 4.69
C ILE A 475 -13.51 6.75 4.97
N ALA A 476 -14.82 6.41 4.96
CA ALA A 476 -15.87 7.36 5.30
C ALA A 476 -15.80 7.80 6.77
N GLN A 477 -15.65 6.84 7.69
CA GLN A 477 -15.51 7.11 9.12
C GLN A 477 -14.29 7.98 9.44
N LEU A 478 -13.17 7.76 8.74
CA LEU A 478 -11.98 8.58 8.88
C LEU A 478 -12.25 10.03 8.49
N ALA A 479 -13.01 10.27 7.42
CA ALA A 479 -13.41 11.61 7.03
C ALA A 479 -14.23 12.30 8.12
N ASP A 480 -15.19 11.57 8.71
CA ASP A 480 -16.03 12.08 9.81
C ASP A 480 -15.21 12.38 11.06
N ILE A 481 -14.25 11.52 11.43
CA ILE A 481 -13.33 11.77 12.55
C ILE A 481 -12.53 13.06 12.30
N ILE A 482 -11.87 13.17 11.15
CA ILE A 482 -11.01 14.32 10.84
C ILE A 482 -11.82 15.63 10.81
N ALA A 483 -13.04 15.60 10.26
CA ALA A 483 -13.92 16.76 10.15
C ALA A 483 -14.38 17.29 11.52
N ARG A 484 -14.53 16.41 12.53
CA ARG A 484 -14.94 16.78 13.89
C ARG A 484 -13.82 17.42 14.71
N HIS A 485 -12.56 17.25 14.31
CA HIS A 485 -11.37 17.78 15.00
C HIS A 485 -10.57 18.76 14.11
N PRO A 486 -11.16 19.89 13.68
CA PRO A 486 -10.55 20.79 12.68
C PRO A 486 -9.24 21.44 13.12
N LYS A 487 -8.90 21.50 14.43
CA LYS A 487 -7.62 22.08 14.89
C LYS A 487 -6.50 21.05 15.03
N VAL A 488 -6.79 19.77 14.88
CA VAL A 488 -5.77 18.72 14.82
C VAL A 488 -5.35 18.55 13.36
N HIS A 489 -4.05 18.65 13.08
CA HIS A 489 -3.52 18.31 11.76
C HIS A 489 -3.24 16.81 11.69
N PHE A 490 -3.91 16.15 10.76
CA PHE A 490 -3.83 14.72 10.49
C PHE A 490 -2.87 14.43 9.33
N GLN A 491 -2.07 13.37 9.45
CA GLN A 491 -1.23 12.91 8.36
C GLN A 491 -1.24 11.39 8.23
N CYS A 492 -1.57 10.89 7.03
CA CYS A 492 -1.78 9.46 6.80
C CYS A 492 -0.58 8.79 6.11
N PHE A 493 -0.03 7.75 6.76
CA PHE A 493 0.79 6.72 6.10
C PHE A 493 -0.12 5.64 5.52
N LEU A 494 -0.13 5.48 4.20
CA LEU A 494 -1.03 4.55 3.52
C LEU A 494 -0.29 3.31 3.01
N ALA A 495 -0.65 2.13 3.53
CA ALA A 495 -0.12 0.83 3.10
C ALA A 495 -1.02 0.11 2.07
N ASN A 496 -1.97 0.80 1.45
CA ASN A 496 -2.86 0.20 0.46
C ASN A 496 -3.04 1.09 -0.77
N ARG A 497 -2.60 0.62 -1.95
CA ARG A 497 -2.71 1.36 -3.22
C ARG A 497 -4.15 1.68 -3.59
N HIS A 498 -5.09 0.78 -3.31
CA HIS A 498 -6.49 0.91 -3.73
C HIS A 498 -7.19 2.11 -3.08
N ALA A 499 -6.83 2.46 -1.85
CA ALA A 499 -7.40 3.63 -1.16
C ALA A 499 -6.72 4.97 -1.48
N ASN A 500 -5.65 5.00 -2.29
CA ASN A 500 -4.89 6.23 -2.51
C ASN A 500 -5.74 7.33 -3.16
N GLN A 501 -6.54 7.01 -4.18
CA GLN A 501 -7.42 7.98 -4.83
C GLN A 501 -8.50 8.54 -3.88
N SER A 502 -9.07 7.69 -3.01
CA SER A 502 -10.02 8.13 -1.99
C SER A 502 -9.37 9.08 -0.99
N LEU A 503 -8.16 8.75 -0.50
CA LEU A 503 -7.42 9.63 0.41
C LEU A 503 -6.97 10.94 -0.27
N CYS A 504 -6.65 10.92 -1.57
CA CYS A 504 -6.39 12.15 -2.32
C CYS A 504 -7.62 13.05 -2.34
N THR A 505 -8.82 12.48 -2.49
CA THR A 505 -10.08 13.23 -2.42
C THR A 505 -10.29 13.80 -1.02
N LEU A 506 -10.13 12.99 0.03
CA LEU A 506 -10.24 13.47 1.41
C LEU A 506 -9.25 14.59 1.72
N ALA A 507 -7.98 14.46 1.31
CA ALA A 507 -6.97 15.49 1.53
C ALA A 507 -7.26 16.81 0.79
N ARG A 508 -8.05 16.78 -0.29
CA ARG A 508 -8.51 18.00 -0.96
C ARG A 508 -9.66 18.67 -0.22
N GLU A 509 -10.61 17.88 0.27
CA GLU A 509 -11.84 18.39 0.90
C GLU A 509 -11.66 18.70 2.40
N LEU A 510 -10.68 18.09 3.07
CA LEU A 510 -10.38 18.28 4.49
C LEU A 510 -9.09 19.10 4.65
N PRO A 511 -9.15 20.39 5.03
CA PRO A 511 -7.99 21.27 5.13
C PRO A 511 -6.90 20.75 6.07
N ASN A 512 -7.29 20.07 7.14
CA ASN A 512 -6.43 19.53 8.20
C ASN A 512 -5.95 18.09 7.93
N LEU A 513 -6.09 17.54 6.72
CA LEU A 513 -5.52 16.25 6.32
C LEU A 513 -4.38 16.43 5.30
N SER A 514 -3.25 15.78 5.54
CA SER A 514 -2.12 15.63 4.61
C SER A 514 -1.75 14.17 4.39
N LEU A 515 -1.04 13.87 3.29
CA LEU A 515 -0.62 12.51 2.94
C LEU A 515 0.91 12.39 2.90
N ILE A 516 1.45 11.25 3.30
CA ILE A 516 2.89 11.04 3.33
C ILE A 516 3.27 9.73 2.62
N GLY A 517 4.20 9.83 1.67
CA GLY A 517 4.89 8.77 0.94
C GLY A 517 4.03 7.59 0.45
N TYR A 518 4.69 6.45 0.31
CA TYR A 518 4.19 5.15 -0.16
C TYR A 518 4.65 4.12 0.88
N TRP A 519 3.78 3.83 1.84
CA TRP A 519 4.18 3.12 3.04
C TRP A 519 4.15 1.60 2.88
N TRP A 520 5.13 0.90 3.45
CA TRP A 520 5.13 -0.55 3.66
C TRP A 520 4.73 -1.36 2.41
N HIS A 521 3.51 -1.90 2.36
CA HIS A 521 2.98 -2.68 1.24
C HIS A 521 2.79 -1.87 -0.07
N ASN A 522 3.02 -0.56 -0.05
CA ASN A 522 3.10 0.28 -1.24
C ASN A 522 4.53 0.55 -1.74
N PHE A 523 5.57 0.09 -1.03
CA PHE A 523 6.98 0.31 -1.39
C PHE A 523 7.44 -0.62 -2.53
N TYR A 524 6.78 -0.53 -3.68
CA TYR A 524 7.12 -1.25 -4.90
C TYR A 524 7.15 -0.25 -6.07
N PRO A 525 8.16 -0.26 -6.96
CA PRO A 525 8.35 0.77 -7.98
C PRO A 525 7.09 1.14 -8.78
N ASP A 526 6.29 0.15 -9.18
CA ASP A 526 5.03 0.38 -9.89
C ASP A 526 3.99 1.12 -9.03
N THR A 527 3.79 0.65 -7.80
CA THR A 527 2.87 1.28 -6.85
C THR A 527 3.34 2.67 -6.44
N ILE A 528 4.64 2.86 -6.21
CA ILE A 528 5.25 4.17 -5.91
C ILE A 528 4.92 5.16 -7.02
N ARG A 529 5.13 4.79 -8.29
CA ARG A 529 4.79 5.65 -9.43
C ARG A 529 3.32 5.97 -9.52
N GLN A 530 2.42 5.00 -9.29
CA GLN A 530 0.98 5.29 -9.29
C GLN A 530 0.60 6.25 -8.17
N VAL A 531 1.05 5.99 -6.94
CA VAL A 531 0.76 6.84 -5.77
C VAL A 531 1.27 8.27 -6.00
N MET A 532 2.51 8.42 -6.46
CA MET A 532 3.08 9.74 -6.81
C MET A 532 2.31 10.40 -7.95
N GLY A 533 2.02 9.66 -9.02
CA GLY A 533 1.31 10.17 -10.19
C GLY A 533 -0.07 10.72 -9.84
N GLU A 534 -0.88 9.95 -9.12
CA GLU A 534 -2.21 10.36 -8.67
C GLU A 534 -2.14 11.58 -7.73
N ARG A 535 -1.22 11.57 -6.77
CA ARG A 535 -1.09 12.69 -5.81
C ARG A 535 -0.61 13.98 -6.47
N LEU A 536 0.27 13.90 -7.47
CA LEU A 536 0.68 15.10 -8.23
C LEU A 536 -0.45 15.68 -9.08
N ASP A 537 -1.43 14.86 -9.49
CA ASP A 537 -2.60 15.36 -10.22
C ASP A 537 -3.70 15.88 -9.29
N MET A 538 -3.80 15.36 -8.06
CA MET A 538 -4.95 15.60 -7.19
C MET A 538 -4.64 16.48 -5.97
N VAL A 539 -3.45 16.39 -5.40
CA VAL A 539 -3.15 16.94 -4.07
C VAL A 539 -2.15 18.11 -4.20
N PRO A 540 -2.41 19.28 -3.58
CA PRO A 540 -1.45 20.37 -3.55
C PRO A 540 -0.09 19.93 -2.96
N VAL A 541 1.02 20.45 -3.50
CA VAL A 541 2.37 20.06 -3.07
C VAL A 541 2.61 20.31 -1.57
N ASN A 542 2.00 21.34 -0.99
CA ASN A 542 2.08 21.68 0.42
C ASN A 542 1.14 20.85 1.32
N LYS A 543 0.45 19.84 0.78
CA LYS A 543 -0.39 18.89 1.53
C LYS A 543 0.13 17.45 1.44
N GLN A 544 1.34 17.27 0.92
CA GLN A 544 1.95 15.96 0.81
C GLN A 544 3.45 15.98 1.07
N ILE A 545 3.94 14.89 1.65
CA ILE A 545 5.38 14.61 1.81
C ILE A 545 5.74 13.45 0.89
N GLY A 546 6.78 13.63 0.07
CA GLY A 546 7.18 12.70 -0.99
C GLY A 546 8.08 11.56 -0.54
N PHE A 547 8.69 11.66 0.65
CA PHE A 547 9.64 10.66 1.14
C PHE A 547 9.61 10.48 2.65
N PHE A 548 9.70 9.22 3.05
CA PHE A 548 10.17 8.76 4.33
C PHE A 548 10.69 7.33 4.15
N SER A 549 11.67 6.92 4.94
CA SER A 549 12.33 5.64 4.72
C SER A 549 11.63 4.49 5.42
N ASP A 550 11.12 4.68 6.64
CA ASP A 550 10.61 3.58 7.45
C ASP A 550 11.63 2.41 7.50
N ALA A 551 12.89 2.78 7.78
CA ALA A 551 14.06 1.92 7.71
C ALA A 551 14.66 1.67 9.10
N TYR A 552 15.40 0.58 9.23
CA TYR A 552 16.04 0.18 10.49
C TYR A 552 17.55 0.44 10.48
N SER A 553 18.09 0.87 9.33
CA SER A 553 19.49 1.28 9.18
C SER A 553 19.63 2.33 8.06
N VAL A 554 20.71 3.11 8.09
CA VAL A 554 20.99 4.13 7.05
C VAL A 554 21.23 3.53 5.67
N GLU A 555 21.67 2.28 5.57
CA GLU A 555 21.83 1.57 4.29
C GLU A 555 20.48 1.36 3.61
N TRP A 556 19.47 0.94 4.36
CA TRP A 556 18.12 0.82 3.83
C TRP A 556 17.49 2.19 3.56
N THR A 557 17.81 3.20 4.38
CA THR A 557 17.42 4.59 4.10
C THR A 557 17.97 5.05 2.74
N TYR A 558 19.26 4.81 2.47
CA TYR A 558 19.94 5.12 1.22
C TYR A 558 19.27 4.39 0.03
N ALA A 559 19.13 3.07 0.10
CA ALA A 559 18.57 2.30 -1.00
C ALA A 559 17.13 2.71 -1.32
N LYS A 560 16.33 2.97 -0.29
CA LYS A 560 14.96 3.45 -0.45
C LYS A 560 14.94 4.84 -1.10
N ALA A 561 15.80 5.77 -0.68
CA ALA A 561 15.92 7.10 -1.30
C ALA A 561 16.29 7.01 -2.79
N ILE A 562 17.23 6.13 -3.17
CA ILE A 562 17.61 5.90 -4.57
C ILE A 562 16.43 5.35 -5.39
N ILE A 563 15.73 4.33 -4.90
CA ILE A 563 14.57 3.74 -5.58
C ILE A 563 13.50 4.80 -5.83
N VAL A 564 13.23 5.60 -4.82
CA VAL A 564 12.23 6.68 -4.85
C VAL A 564 12.61 7.75 -5.85
N ARG A 565 13.86 8.22 -5.83
CA ARG A 565 14.35 9.24 -6.77
C ARG A 565 14.19 8.77 -8.21
N LYS A 566 14.53 7.50 -8.49
CA LYS A 566 14.32 6.87 -9.80
C LYS A 566 12.84 6.86 -10.20
N GLN A 567 11.93 6.56 -9.27
CA GLN A 567 10.49 6.54 -9.58
C GLN A 567 9.94 7.95 -9.78
N LEU A 568 10.37 8.91 -8.97
CA LEU A 568 9.98 10.32 -9.10
C LEU A 568 10.48 10.90 -10.43
N ALA A 569 11.71 10.59 -10.84
CA ALA A 569 12.26 11.00 -12.13
C ALA A 569 11.37 10.52 -13.29
N GLN A 570 10.94 9.26 -13.26
CA GLN A 570 10.06 8.69 -14.29
C GLN A 570 8.70 9.39 -14.33
N VAL A 571 8.07 9.61 -13.17
CA VAL A 571 6.77 10.30 -13.08
C VAL A 571 6.89 11.74 -13.59
N LEU A 572 7.92 12.48 -13.16
CA LEU A 572 8.12 13.87 -13.57
C LEU A 572 8.49 13.98 -15.05
N ALA A 573 9.34 13.10 -15.57
CA ALA A 573 9.68 13.05 -16.99
C ALA A 573 8.43 12.80 -17.85
N GLN A 574 7.53 11.93 -17.42
CA GLN A 574 6.25 11.71 -18.09
C GLN A 574 5.38 12.99 -18.10
N ARG A 575 5.36 13.76 -17.01
CA ARG A 575 4.61 15.03 -16.95
C ARG A 575 5.20 16.10 -17.86
N ILE A 576 6.52 16.14 -17.96
CA ILE A 576 7.22 17.05 -18.89
C ILE A 576 6.92 16.67 -20.34
N ASP A 577 6.98 15.38 -20.68
CA ASP A 577 6.67 14.88 -22.03
C ASP A 577 5.22 15.18 -22.45
N GLN A 578 4.28 15.14 -21.48
CA GLN A 578 2.88 15.54 -21.68
C GLN A 578 2.68 17.06 -21.82
N GLY A 579 3.71 17.87 -21.55
CA GLY A 579 3.62 19.33 -21.51
C GLY A 579 2.93 19.89 -20.27
N GLN A 580 2.74 19.07 -19.22
CA GLN A 580 2.14 19.50 -17.95
C GLN A 580 3.12 20.34 -17.13
N TYR A 581 4.43 20.00 -17.18
CA TYR A 581 5.50 20.70 -16.46
C TYR A 581 6.63 21.10 -17.41
N THR A 582 7.30 22.21 -17.10
CA THR A 582 8.68 22.40 -17.54
C THR A 582 9.64 21.58 -16.67
N VAL A 583 10.91 21.45 -17.08
CA VAL A 583 11.94 20.81 -16.23
C VAL A 583 12.09 21.57 -14.90
N ASP A 584 12.06 22.90 -14.93
CA ASP A 584 12.21 23.70 -13.70
C ASP A 584 11.00 23.56 -12.78
N ASP A 585 9.77 23.47 -13.32
CA ASP A 585 8.58 23.17 -12.51
C ASP A 585 8.71 21.80 -11.83
N ALA A 586 9.17 20.78 -12.56
CA ALA A 586 9.32 19.44 -12.04
C ALA A 586 10.32 19.38 -10.86
N ILE A 587 11.47 20.05 -10.98
CA ILE A 587 12.47 20.14 -9.91
C ILE A 587 11.97 20.99 -8.74
N GLY A 588 11.23 22.07 -9.01
CA GLY A 588 10.56 22.87 -7.98
C GLY A 588 9.56 22.05 -7.17
N ILE A 589 8.69 21.30 -7.85
CA ILE A 589 7.70 20.39 -7.24
C ILE A 589 8.41 19.33 -6.38
N ALA A 590 9.47 18.71 -6.91
CA ALA A 590 10.25 17.72 -6.17
C ALA A 590 10.84 18.31 -4.88
N ARG A 591 11.44 19.51 -4.96
CA ARG A 591 11.95 20.22 -3.79
C ARG A 591 10.85 20.50 -2.78
N SER A 592 9.67 20.92 -3.23
CA SER A 592 8.55 21.17 -2.32
C SER A 592 8.15 19.92 -1.56
N ILE A 593 7.90 18.79 -2.24
CA ILE A 593 7.39 17.58 -1.56
C ILE A 593 8.49 16.82 -0.78
N LEU A 594 9.75 16.91 -1.18
CA LEU A 594 10.86 16.17 -0.54
C LEU A 594 11.50 16.94 0.62
N TYR A 595 11.43 18.28 0.62
CA TYR A 595 12.17 19.11 1.57
C TYR A 595 11.31 20.16 2.26
N GLU A 596 10.49 20.91 1.53
CA GLU A 596 9.76 22.07 2.10
C GLU A 596 8.51 21.64 2.86
N SER A 597 7.71 20.72 2.31
CA SER A 597 6.49 20.20 2.94
C SER A 597 6.76 19.51 4.27
N PRO A 598 7.83 18.72 4.47
CA PRO A 598 8.22 18.25 5.80
C PRO A 598 8.45 19.38 6.82
N GLN A 599 9.04 20.51 6.40
CA GLN A 599 9.24 21.67 7.28
C GLN A 599 7.91 22.35 7.64
N THR A 600 7.02 22.53 6.66
CA THR A 600 5.76 23.27 6.88
C THR A 600 4.66 22.44 7.52
N LEU A 601 4.58 21.14 7.19
CA LEU A 601 3.57 20.24 7.72
C LEU A 601 3.97 19.67 9.08
N LEU A 602 5.21 19.21 9.26
CA LEU A 602 5.67 18.57 10.50
C LEU A 602 6.48 19.51 11.41
N GLY A 603 6.89 20.68 10.94
CA GLY A 603 7.81 21.54 11.71
C GLY A 603 9.24 21.00 11.76
N MET A 604 9.61 20.08 10.85
CA MET A 604 10.98 19.56 10.79
C MET A 604 11.97 20.71 10.58
N ARG A 605 13.01 20.73 11.40
CA ARG A 605 14.05 21.75 11.35
C ARG A 605 15.16 21.30 10.41
N ARG A 606 15.90 22.25 9.87
CA ARG A 606 17.12 21.98 9.11
C ARG A 606 18.24 21.58 10.07
N ARG A 607 19.27 20.94 9.55
CA ARG A 607 20.51 20.74 10.32
C ARG A 607 21.20 22.09 10.54
N ASP A 608 21.63 22.36 11.76
CA ASP A 608 22.44 23.53 12.08
C ASP A 608 23.81 23.35 11.42
N ARG A 609 24.02 23.99 10.26
CA ARG A 609 25.34 24.02 9.63
C ARG A 609 26.18 25.04 10.38
N GLU A 610 27.07 24.58 11.25
CA GLU A 610 28.15 25.44 11.73
C GLU A 610 28.84 26.04 10.50
N THR A 611 28.93 27.37 10.46
CA THR A 611 29.69 28.07 9.43
C THR A 611 31.11 27.54 9.50
N PRO A 612 31.73 27.09 8.38
CA PRO A 612 33.08 26.55 8.45
C PRO A 612 33.97 27.61 9.07
N VAL A 613 34.54 27.29 10.25
CA VAL A 613 35.55 28.12 10.87
C VAL A 613 36.68 28.22 9.85
N VAL A 614 36.77 29.37 9.19
CA VAL A 614 37.89 29.73 8.34
C VAL A 614 39.11 29.66 9.26
N ARG A 615 39.84 28.55 9.18
CA ARG A 615 41.15 28.43 9.81
C ARG A 615 42.06 29.40 9.05
N SER A 616 42.29 30.55 9.66
CA SER A 616 43.28 31.56 9.26
C SER A 616 44.70 30.98 9.30
#